data_AF-A0A917L3S3-F1
#
_entry.id   AF-A0A917L3S3-F1
#
_cell.length_a   1.000
_cell.length_b   1.000
_cell.length_c   1.000
_cell.angle_alpha   90.00
_cell.angle_beta   90.00
_cell.angle_gamma   90.00
#
_symmetry.space_group_name_H-M   'P 1'
#
loop_
_entity.id
_entity.type
_entity.pdbx_description
1 polymer ?
#
loop_
_entity_poly.entity_id
_entity_poly.type
_entity_poly.pdbx_seq_one_letter_code
_entity_poly.pdbx_strand_id
1 'polypeptide(L)'
;MRIACPSCAATYDVPDRLLAGPARTLRCSRCGTEFPLPTVEAEAPPASPPEPAPPVAAAVPEPPAEAMPAPAPRPEPLAPRRPAMEAAEAPSPALLRAWVASIVVVAAAVVSLLVFHAKVMEVWPASTRLFAALGLA
;
A
#
# COMPACT_ATOMS: atom_id res chain seq x y z
N MET A 1 -16.83 16.15 4.31
CA MET A 1 -17.94 15.15 4.46
C MET A 1 -17.39 13.78 4.83
N ARG A 2 -18.19 12.87 5.43
CA ARG A 2 -17.76 11.50 5.76
C ARG A 2 -18.28 10.44 4.80
N ILE A 3 -17.40 9.50 4.42
CA ILE A 3 -17.70 8.42 3.46
C ILE A 3 -17.15 7.10 4.01
N ALA A 4 -17.94 6.03 3.92
CA ALA A 4 -17.54 4.68 4.34
C ALA A 4 -17.19 3.79 3.13
N CYS A 5 -16.12 2.99 3.23
CA CYS A 5 -15.76 2.03 2.20
C CYS A 5 -16.68 0.80 2.23
N PRO A 6 -17.33 0.41 1.11
CA PRO A 6 -18.28 -0.70 1.08
C PRO A 6 -17.65 -2.08 1.34
N SER A 7 -16.32 -2.24 1.15
CA SER A 7 -15.63 -3.53 1.32
C SER A 7 -15.12 -3.78 2.76
N CYS A 8 -14.87 -2.74 3.57
CA CYS A 8 -14.22 -2.91 4.87
C CYS A 8 -14.74 -1.98 5.99
N ALA A 9 -15.84 -1.26 5.74
CA ALA A 9 -16.46 -0.29 6.65
C ALA A 9 -15.55 0.85 7.19
N ALA A 10 -14.33 1.00 6.64
CA ALA A 10 -13.44 2.09 7.00
C ALA A 10 -14.07 3.43 6.62
N THR A 11 -14.19 4.34 7.59
CA THR A 11 -14.77 5.68 7.39
C THR A 11 -13.65 6.70 7.21
N TYR A 12 -13.78 7.55 6.19
CA TYR A 12 -12.85 8.62 5.86
C TYR A 12 -13.56 9.97 5.90
N ASP A 13 -12.88 11.02 6.35
CA ASP A 13 -13.33 12.39 6.14
C ASP A 13 -12.71 12.90 4.83
N VAL A 14 -13.55 13.31 3.90
CA VAL A 14 -13.21 13.70 2.53
C VAL A 14 -13.60 15.17 2.36
N PRO A 15 -12.65 16.09 2.14
CA PRO A 15 -12.93 17.50 1.93
C PRO A 15 -13.81 17.74 0.70
N ASP A 16 -14.81 18.60 0.86
CA ASP A 16 -15.89 18.82 -0.12
C ASP A 16 -15.40 19.34 -1.48
N ARG A 17 -14.24 20.00 -1.52
CA ARG A 17 -13.49 20.34 -2.75
C ARG A 17 -13.09 19.13 -3.63
N LEU A 18 -13.13 17.91 -3.08
CA LEU A 18 -12.90 16.66 -3.82
C LEU A 18 -14.21 15.99 -4.27
N LEU A 19 -15.35 16.39 -3.69
CA LEU A 19 -16.69 15.94 -4.08
C LEU A 19 -17.29 16.85 -5.17
N ALA A 20 -16.98 18.15 -5.14
CA ALA A 20 -17.42 19.15 -6.12
C ALA A 20 -16.72 19.06 -7.50
N GLY A 21 -16.18 17.89 -7.86
CA GLY A 21 -15.54 17.62 -9.15
C GLY A 21 -16.34 16.62 -10.00
N PRO A 22 -15.95 16.39 -11.26
CA PRO A 22 -16.54 15.33 -12.08
C PRO A 22 -16.32 13.96 -11.43
N ALA A 23 -17.24 13.01 -11.66
CA ALA A 23 -17.27 11.68 -11.04
C ALA A 23 -15.87 11.04 -10.93
N ARG A 24 -15.35 10.91 -9.70
CA ARG A 24 -14.04 10.29 -9.42
C ARG A 24 -14.21 8.99 -8.63
N THR A 25 -13.39 8.01 -8.99
CA THR A 25 -13.18 6.80 -8.20
C THR A 25 -12.29 7.12 -7.00
N LEU A 26 -12.71 6.74 -5.80
CA LEU A 26 -11.89 6.77 -4.59
C LEU A 26 -11.31 5.39 -4.31
N ARG A 27 -10.04 5.35 -3.92
CA ARG A 27 -9.35 4.13 -3.47
C ARG A 27 -9.28 4.08 -1.95
N CYS A 28 -9.76 2.98 -1.36
CA CYS A 28 -9.69 2.75 0.07
C CYS A 28 -8.25 2.46 0.51
N SER A 29 -7.70 3.26 1.43
CA SER A 29 -6.33 3.04 1.93
C SER A 29 -6.18 1.77 2.79
N ARG A 30 -7.27 1.27 3.39
CA ARG A 30 -7.26 0.08 4.27
C ARG A 30 -7.32 -1.25 3.52
N CYS A 31 -8.06 -1.34 2.41
CA CYS A 31 -8.30 -2.60 1.68
C CYS A 31 -8.01 -2.52 0.18
N GLY A 32 -7.57 -1.37 -0.33
CA GLY A 32 -7.25 -1.17 -1.74
C GLY A 32 -8.45 -1.04 -2.68
N THR A 33 -9.67 -1.38 -2.24
CA THR A 33 -10.91 -1.33 -3.04
C THR A 33 -11.17 0.06 -3.61
N GLU A 34 -11.46 0.10 -4.90
CA GLU A 34 -11.83 1.30 -5.63
C GLU A 34 -13.35 1.37 -5.82
N PHE A 35 -13.96 2.53 -5.56
CA PHE A 35 -15.41 2.73 -5.68
C PHE A 35 -15.72 4.16 -6.17
N PRO A 36 -16.75 4.35 -7.01
CA PRO A 36 -17.13 5.67 -7.49
C PRO A 36 -17.73 6.52 -6.36
N LEU A 37 -17.48 7.82 -6.39
CA LEU A 37 -18.31 8.78 -5.67
C LEU A 37 -19.71 8.86 -6.30
N PRO A 38 -20.78 9.01 -5.50
CA PRO A 38 -22.10 9.33 -6.03
C PRO A 38 -22.06 10.73 -6.66
N THR A 39 -21.94 10.76 -7.99
CA THR A 39 -22.02 12.00 -8.76
C THR A 39 -23.45 12.53 -8.76
N VAL A 40 -23.61 13.85 -8.66
CA VAL A 40 -24.84 14.48 -9.16
C VAL A 40 -24.78 14.36 -10.69
N GLU A 41 -25.90 13.99 -11.30
CA GLU A 41 -25.94 13.45 -12.65
C GLU A 41 -25.62 14.53 -13.71
N ALA A 42 -24.63 14.23 -14.56
CA ALA A 42 -24.27 14.99 -15.76
C ALA A 42 -23.66 14.03 -16.79
N GLU A 43 -24.09 14.12 -18.04
CA GLU A 43 -23.93 13.06 -19.03
C GLU A 43 -22.51 12.90 -19.61
N ALA A 44 -22.18 11.67 -20.03
CA ALA A 44 -21.10 11.34 -20.96
C ALA A 44 -21.60 11.57 -22.44
N PRO A 45 -20.86 11.37 -23.57
CA PRO A 45 -19.85 10.32 -23.82
C PRO A 45 -18.59 10.79 -24.64
N PRO A 46 -18.07 10.14 -25.72
CA PRO A 46 -16.84 9.34 -25.62
C PRO A 46 -15.76 9.53 -26.75
N ALA A 47 -14.73 8.66 -26.76
CA ALA A 47 -13.83 8.29 -27.89
C ALA A 47 -12.74 9.32 -28.32
N SER A 48 -11.61 9.00 -28.99
CA SER A 48 -11.02 7.74 -29.54
C SER A 48 -9.47 7.84 -29.74
N PRO A 49 -8.69 6.73 -29.76
CA PRO A 49 -7.29 6.64 -30.25
C PRO A 49 -7.16 5.96 -31.64
N PRO A 50 -6.17 6.33 -32.51
CA PRO A 50 -4.93 5.53 -32.82
C PRO A 50 -3.64 6.40 -32.95
N GLU A 51 -2.37 5.95 -32.98
CA GLU A 51 -1.58 5.03 -33.86
C GLU A 51 -1.33 5.55 -35.32
N PRO A 52 -0.28 5.16 -36.12
CA PRO A 52 1.00 4.44 -35.89
C PRO A 52 2.28 5.16 -36.48
N ALA A 53 3.41 4.43 -36.65
CA ALA A 53 4.71 4.83 -37.28
C ALA A 53 4.94 4.04 -38.62
N PRO A 54 6.17 3.79 -39.20
CA PRO A 54 7.51 4.38 -39.08
C PRO A 54 7.97 5.08 -40.41
N PRO A 55 8.70 4.56 -41.47
CA PRO A 55 9.76 3.53 -41.67
C PRO A 55 11.02 4.01 -42.50
N VAL A 56 11.98 3.08 -42.80
CA VAL A 56 13.08 3.06 -43.85
C VAL A 56 14.23 4.12 -43.85
N ALA A 57 15.47 3.89 -44.36
CA ALA A 57 16.05 2.75 -45.12
C ALA A 57 17.58 2.47 -44.91
N ALA A 58 17.94 1.19 -45.08
CA ALA A 58 19.13 0.58 -45.72
C ALA A 58 20.54 1.25 -45.76
N ALA A 59 21.57 0.44 -45.43
CA ALA A 59 22.63 0.01 -46.37
C ALA A 59 23.40 -1.22 -45.83
N VAL A 60 23.94 -2.07 -46.72
CA VAL A 60 24.78 -3.26 -46.39
C VAL A 60 25.94 -3.33 -47.39
N PRO A 61 27.15 -3.71 -46.96
CA PRO A 61 27.90 -4.74 -47.70
C PRO A 61 28.65 -5.74 -46.81
N GLU A 62 28.77 -6.99 -47.30
CA GLU A 62 29.47 -8.11 -46.63
C GLU A 62 30.93 -8.27 -47.11
N PRO A 63 31.85 -8.76 -46.25
CA PRO A 63 33.09 -9.42 -46.66
C PRO A 63 33.04 -10.97 -46.46
N PRO A 64 33.97 -11.75 -47.06
CA PRO A 64 33.78 -13.20 -47.29
C PRO A 64 33.94 -14.14 -46.08
N ALA A 65 33.53 -15.39 -46.30
CA ALA A 65 33.39 -16.43 -45.29
C ALA A 65 34.71 -16.98 -44.69
N GLU A 66 34.74 -17.06 -43.36
CA GLU A 66 35.60 -17.95 -42.58
C GLU A 66 34.84 -19.25 -42.22
N ALA A 67 35.55 -20.31 -41.84
CA ALA A 67 35.00 -21.67 -41.77
C ALA A 67 34.79 -22.20 -40.34
N MET A 68 33.89 -23.19 -40.23
CA MET A 68 33.61 -24.05 -39.05
C MET A 68 32.92 -23.35 -37.86
N PRO A 69 32.28 -24.09 -36.92
CA PRO A 69 32.24 -25.56 -36.75
C PRO A 69 30.83 -26.18 -36.88
N ALA A 70 30.73 -27.46 -36.49
CA ALA A 70 29.49 -28.24 -36.41
C ALA A 70 28.44 -27.61 -35.44
N PRO A 71 27.13 -27.90 -35.60
CA PRO A 71 26.08 -27.25 -34.82
C PRO A 71 26.22 -27.50 -33.31
N ALA A 72 26.24 -26.41 -32.54
CA ALA A 72 26.24 -26.45 -31.09
C ALA A 72 24.95 -27.11 -30.54
N PRO A 73 25.00 -27.76 -29.36
CA PRO A 73 23.81 -28.29 -28.72
C PRO A 73 22.79 -27.18 -28.44
N ARG A 74 21.50 -27.50 -28.58
CA ARG A 74 20.41 -26.57 -28.25
C ARG A 74 20.56 -26.08 -26.80
N PRO A 75 20.35 -24.78 -26.52
CA PRO A 75 20.30 -24.31 -25.14
C PRO A 75 19.15 -25.00 -24.40
N GLU A 76 19.48 -25.66 -23.30
CA GLU A 76 18.46 -26.13 -22.36
C GLU A 76 17.70 -24.91 -21.81
N PRO A 77 16.37 -24.98 -21.61
CA PRO A 77 15.63 -23.88 -21.02
C PRO A 77 16.22 -23.56 -19.64
N LEU A 78 16.68 -22.33 -19.44
CA LEU A 78 17.10 -21.85 -18.13
C LEU A 78 15.90 -21.94 -17.18
N ALA A 79 15.87 -22.99 -16.36
CA ALA A 79 14.92 -23.10 -15.27
C ALA A 79 15.01 -21.81 -14.44
N PRO A 80 13.90 -21.10 -14.17
CA PRO A 80 13.95 -19.86 -13.42
C PRO A 80 14.69 -20.08 -12.10
N ARG A 81 15.80 -19.36 -11.90
CA ARG A 81 16.43 -19.27 -10.59
C ARG A 81 15.39 -18.68 -9.64
N ARG A 82 14.67 -19.55 -8.92
CA ARG A 82 13.96 -19.17 -7.71
C ARG A 82 15.00 -18.44 -6.86
N PRO A 83 14.73 -17.22 -6.36
CA PRO A 83 15.65 -16.60 -5.42
C PRO A 83 15.86 -17.60 -4.29
N ALA A 84 17.12 -17.92 -3.98
CA ALA A 84 17.41 -18.60 -2.75
C ALA A 84 16.86 -17.70 -1.65
N MET A 85 15.92 -18.20 -0.84
CA MET A 85 15.55 -17.49 0.38
C MET A 85 16.83 -17.42 1.21
N GLU A 86 17.42 -16.24 1.29
CA GLU A 86 18.51 -15.95 2.20
C GLU A 86 18.07 -16.43 3.58
N ALA A 87 18.90 -17.27 4.20
CA ALA A 87 18.50 -18.01 5.39
C ALA A 87 18.09 -17.02 6.47
N ALA A 88 16.81 -17.03 6.84
CA ALA A 88 16.18 -15.97 7.63
C ALA A 88 17.02 -15.67 8.88
N GLU A 89 17.64 -14.49 8.89
CA GLU A 89 18.69 -14.18 9.87
C GLU A 89 18.11 -14.27 11.29
N ALA A 90 18.75 -15.08 12.13
CA ALA A 90 18.18 -15.47 13.41
C ALA A 90 17.91 -14.21 14.27
N PRO A 91 16.66 -14.02 14.77
CA PRO A 91 16.24 -12.76 15.36
C PRO A 91 17.14 -12.38 16.53
N SER A 92 17.91 -11.30 16.37
CA SER A 92 19.01 -11.00 17.27
C SER A 92 18.52 -10.77 18.71
N PRO A 93 19.27 -11.21 19.74
CA PRO A 93 18.87 -11.00 21.13
C PRO A 93 18.83 -9.50 21.50
N ALA A 94 19.51 -8.65 20.73
CA ALA A 94 19.38 -7.19 20.83
C ALA A 94 18.01 -6.70 20.36
N LEU A 95 17.51 -7.18 19.22
CA LEU A 95 16.17 -6.84 18.71
C LEU A 95 15.06 -7.31 19.65
N LEU A 96 15.18 -8.53 20.21
CA LEU A 96 14.23 -9.04 21.21
C LEU A 96 14.23 -8.16 22.47
N ARG A 97 15.41 -7.76 22.98
CA ARG A 97 15.53 -6.86 24.14
C ARG A 97 14.93 -5.48 23.86
N ALA A 98 15.13 -4.92 22.65
CA ALA A 98 14.54 -3.65 22.25
C ALA A 98 12.99 -3.72 22.20
N TRP A 99 12.44 -4.82 21.67
CA TRP A 99 11.01 -5.09 21.68
C TRP A 99 10.45 -5.22 23.10
N VAL A 100 11.10 -6.00 23.97
CA VAL A 100 10.68 -6.16 25.37
C VAL A 100 10.73 -4.81 26.11
N ALA A 101 11.78 -4.01 25.94
CA ALA A 101 11.88 -2.68 26.53
C ALA A 101 10.76 -1.74 26.04
N SER A 102 10.45 -1.76 24.73
CA SER A 102 9.35 -0.98 24.16
C SER A 102 7.98 -1.40 24.74
N ILE A 103 7.72 -2.71 24.83
CA ILE A 103 6.49 -3.25 25.44
C ILE A 103 6.39 -2.84 26.92
N VAL A 104 7.48 -2.90 27.69
CA VAL A 104 7.50 -2.48 29.10
C VAL A 104 7.22 -0.98 29.24
N VAL A 105 7.76 -0.12 28.38
CA VAL A 105 7.48 1.33 28.39
C VAL A 105 6.01 1.61 28.06
N VAL A 106 5.45 0.94 27.06
CA VAL A 106 4.02 1.08 26.70
C VAL A 106 3.12 0.57 27.83
N ALA A 107 3.44 -0.58 28.43
CA ALA A 107 2.69 -1.13 29.55
C ALA A 107 2.73 -0.21 30.78
N ALA A 108 3.90 0.34 31.12
CA ALA A 108 4.05 1.31 32.22
C ALA A 108 3.26 2.60 31.96
N ALA A 109 3.24 3.11 30.73
CA ALA A 109 2.42 4.25 30.35
C ALA A 109 0.91 3.95 30.50
N VAL A 110 0.44 2.80 30.02
CA VAL A 110 -0.97 2.37 30.18
C VAL A 110 -1.33 2.22 31.66
N VAL A 111 -0.52 1.55 32.47
CA VAL A 111 -0.74 1.41 33.92
C VAL A 111 -0.79 2.79 34.60
N SER A 112 0.08 3.72 34.23
CA SER A 112 0.05 5.09 34.75
C SER A 112 -1.25 5.82 34.39
N LEU A 113 -1.72 5.72 33.14
CA LEU A 113 -3.00 6.29 32.72
C LEU A 113 -4.21 5.69 33.47
N LEU A 114 -4.15 4.41 33.83
CA LEU A 114 -5.20 3.74 34.60
C LEU A 114 -5.18 4.14 36.08
N VAL A 115 -4.00 4.17 36.71
CA VAL A 115 -3.85 4.55 38.13
C VAL A 115 -4.20 6.02 38.36
N PHE A 116 -3.79 6.91 37.46
CA PHE A 116 -4.02 8.35 37.58
C PHE A 116 -5.19 8.87 36.72
N HIS A 117 -6.08 8.00 36.24
CA HIS A 117 -7.17 8.32 35.31
C HIS A 117 -8.01 9.54 35.75
N ALA A 118 -8.33 9.68 37.05
CA ALA A 118 -9.06 10.83 37.57
C ALA A 118 -8.38 12.18 37.27
N LYS A 119 -7.05 12.27 37.44
CA LYS A 119 -6.29 13.49 37.09
C LYS A 119 -6.16 13.69 35.57
N VAL A 120 -6.16 12.61 34.79
CA VAL A 120 -6.21 12.69 33.32
C VAL A 120 -7.57 13.24 32.86
N MET A 121 -8.67 12.83 33.49
CA MET A 121 -10.02 13.31 33.16
C MET A 121 -10.27 14.77 33.59
N GLU A 122 -9.71 15.22 34.72
CA GLU A 122 -9.72 16.64 35.12
C GLU A 122 -9.06 17.55 34.06
N VAL A 123 -7.90 17.14 33.55
CA VAL A 123 -7.12 17.94 32.58
C VAL A 123 -7.62 17.76 31.14
N TRP A 124 -8.19 16.60 30.80
CA TRP A 124 -8.64 16.27 29.44
C TRP A 124 -9.99 15.54 29.42
N PRO A 125 -11.13 16.24 29.64
CA PRO A 125 -12.46 15.62 29.74
C PRO A 125 -12.99 14.95 28.46
N ALA A 126 -12.24 14.97 27.35
CA ALA A 126 -12.51 14.11 26.20
C ALA A 126 -12.18 12.63 26.48
N SER A 127 -11.20 12.36 27.35
CA SER A 127 -10.77 10.99 27.69
C SER A 127 -11.81 10.23 28.51
N THR A 128 -12.74 10.93 29.19
CA THR A 128 -13.80 10.34 30.01
C THR A 128 -14.64 9.32 29.24
N ARG A 129 -14.88 9.53 27.94
CA ARG A 129 -15.59 8.54 27.09
C ARG A 129 -14.79 7.26 26.87
N LEU A 130 -13.46 7.35 26.84
CA LEU A 130 -12.56 6.21 26.69
C LEU A 130 -12.50 5.40 27.98
N PHE A 131 -12.33 6.07 29.12
CA PHE A 131 -12.35 5.42 30.44
C PHE A 131 -13.73 4.84 30.79
N ALA A 132 -14.83 5.50 30.43
CA ALA A 132 -16.19 4.96 30.59
C ALA A 132 -16.41 3.67 29.78
N ALA A 133 -15.91 3.62 28.54
CA ALA A 133 -15.95 2.41 27.71
C ALA A 133 -15.09 1.25 28.27
N LEU A 134 -14.15 1.55 29.17
CA LEU A 134 -13.32 0.59 29.89
C LEU A 134 -13.88 0.26 31.30
N GLY A 135 -15.00 0.85 31.71
CA GLY A 135 -15.59 0.67 33.05
C GLY A 135 -14.87 1.42 34.18
N LEU A 136 -14.19 2.53 33.85
CA LEU A 136 -13.28 3.28 34.73
C LEU A 136 -13.64 4.78 34.82
N ALA A 137 -14.93 5.11 34.85
CA ALA A 137 -15.45 6.49 34.96
C ALA A 137 -16.58 6.58 36.01
#